data_AF-A0A1M7R293-F1
#
_entry.id   AF-A0A1M7R293-F1
#
_cell.length_a   1.000
_cell.length_b   1.000
_cell.length_c   1.000
_cell.angle_alpha   90.00
_cell.angle_beta   90.00
_cell.angle_gamma   90.00
#
_symmetry.space_group_name_H-M   'P 1'
#
loop_
_entity.id
_entity.type
_entity.pdbx_description
1 polymer ?
#
loop_
_entity_poly.entity_id
_entity_poly.type
_entity_poly.pdbx_seq_one_letter_code
_entity_poly.pdbx_strand_id
1 'polypeptide(L)' 'MLDWSEAGPGDALYDLASLTLGHEEHVEDVIAGYGTDVDLDVIRAWWSLRSLLAVRWLVEHGFDPSPEIAVLRRSRP' A
#
# COMPACT_ATOMS: atom_id res chain seq x y z
N MET A 1 -15.08 -0.48 10.00
CA MET A 1 -14.53 0.52 9.08
C MET A 1 -15.39 1.77 9.19
N LEU A 2 -14.78 2.91 9.48
CA LEU A 2 -15.43 4.21 9.60
C LEU A 2 -14.60 5.20 8.77
N ASP A 3 -15.25 6.26 8.30
CA ASP A 3 -14.80 7.15 7.21
C ASP A 3 -14.94 6.54 5.81
N TRP A 4 -15.87 7.09 5.03
CA TRP A 4 -16.19 6.70 3.64
C TRP A 4 -16.04 7.89 2.68
N SER A 5 -15.42 8.98 3.12
CA SER A 5 -15.30 10.20 2.32
C SER A 5 -14.55 9.98 1.00
N GLU A 6 -13.56 9.08 1.00
CA GLU A 6 -12.74 8.73 -0.17
C GLU A 6 -13.23 7.47 -0.90
N ALA A 7 -14.40 6.93 -0.55
CA ALA A 7 -14.93 5.73 -1.19
C ALA A 7 -15.42 6.03 -2.61
N GLY A 8 -14.98 5.23 -3.58
CA GLY A 8 -15.39 5.38 -4.97
C GLY A 8 -15.02 4.17 -5.84
N PRO A 9 -15.48 4.13 -7.10
CA PRO A 9 -15.09 3.10 -8.04
C PRO A 9 -13.58 3.18 -8.33
N GLY A 10 -12.90 2.02 -8.30
CA GLY A 10 -11.46 1.94 -8.52
C GLY A 10 -10.98 0.50 -8.63
N ASP A 11 -9.66 0.33 -8.62
CA ASP A 11 -9.02 -0.98 -8.52
C ASP A 11 -9.19 -1.53 -7.10
N ALA A 12 -9.81 -2.70 -6.95
CA ALA A 12 -10.00 -3.33 -5.65
C ALA A 12 -8.68 -3.70 -4.95
N LEU A 13 -7.60 -3.91 -5.71
CA LEU A 13 -6.28 -4.19 -5.14
C LEU A 13 -5.69 -2.96 -4.42
N TYR A 14 -6.20 -1.76 -4.69
CA TYR A 14 -5.84 -0.55 -3.94
C TYR A 14 -6.27 -0.65 -2.46
N ASP A 15 -7.41 -1.26 -2.17
CA ASP A 15 -7.89 -1.46 -0.80
C ASP A 15 -6.99 -2.46 -0.06
N LEU A 16 -6.66 -3.58 -0.71
CA LEU A 16 -5.74 -4.58 -0.16
C LEU A 16 -4.36 -3.98 0.09
N ALA A 17 -3.83 -3.23 -0.87
CA ALA A 17 -2.55 -2.54 -0.72
C ALA A 17 -2.60 -1.53 0.45
N SER A 18 -3.69 -0.78 0.59
CA SER A 18 -3.85 0.19 1.69
C SER A 18 -3.94 -0.48 3.06
N LEU A 19 -4.59 -1.64 3.15
CA LEU A 19 -4.71 -2.41 4.40
C LEU A 19 -3.38 -3.04 4.84
N THR A 20 -2.56 -3.44 3.87
CA THR A 20 -1.34 -4.22 4.10
C THR A 20 -0.05 -3.40 4.04
N LEU A 21 -0.14 -2.11 3.66
CA LEU A 21 1.01 -1.21 3.66
C LEU A 21 1.63 -1.12 5.06
N GLY A 22 2.91 -1.46 5.18
CA GLY A 22 3.63 -1.51 6.46
C GLY A 22 3.48 -2.83 7.24
N HIS A 23 2.69 -3.77 6.73
CA HIS A 23 2.47 -5.12 7.27
C HIS A 23 2.56 -6.16 6.15
N GLU A 24 3.62 -6.06 5.34
CA GLU A 24 3.88 -6.93 4.19
C GLU A 24 3.93 -8.41 4.59
N GLU A 25 4.36 -8.70 5.82
CA GLU A 25 4.42 -10.04 6.40
C GLU A 25 3.05 -10.74 6.51
N HIS A 26 1.96 -9.98 6.48
CA HIS A 26 0.59 -10.48 6.60
C HIS A 26 -0.16 -10.47 5.26
N VAL A 27 0.48 -10.07 4.16
CA VAL A 27 -0.21 -9.97 2.87
C VAL A 27 -0.76 -11.33 2.41
N GLU A 28 0.01 -12.41 2.60
CA GLU A 28 -0.39 -13.77 2.24
C GLU A 28 -1.58 -14.26 3.07
N ASP A 29 -1.60 -13.94 4.37
CA ASP A 29 -2.71 -14.27 5.27
C ASP A 29 -4.01 -13.57 4.84
N VAL A 30 -3.91 -12.29 4.43
CA VAL A 30 -5.06 -11.49 3.99
C VAL A 30 -5.62 -12.01 2.67
N ILE A 31 -4.77 -12.23 1.66
CA ILE A 31 -5.24 -12.67 0.33
C ILE A 31 -5.81 -14.10 0.36
N ALA A 32 -5.32 -14.97 1.25
CA ALA A 32 -5.86 -16.30 1.43
C ALA A 32 -7.36 -16.28 1.80
N GLY A 33 -7.83 -15.23 2.48
CA GLY A 33 -9.23 -15.03 2.83
C GLY A 33 -10.14 -14.66 1.64
N TYR A 34 -9.59 -14.17 0.53
CA TYR A 34 -10.37 -13.75 -0.64
C TYR A 34 -10.72 -14.90 -1.59
N GLY A 35 -10.07 -16.06 -1.45
CA GLY A 35 -10.43 -17.29 -2.18
C GLY A 35 -10.27 -17.21 -3.71
N THR A 36 -9.53 -16.22 -4.20
CA THR A 36 -9.19 -16.01 -5.62
C THR A 36 -7.69 -15.77 -5.77
N ASP A 37 -7.18 -15.94 -6.98
CA ASP A 37 -5.84 -15.49 -7.31
C ASP A 37 -5.78 -13.96 -7.27
N VAL A 38 -4.83 -13.43 -6.50
CA VAL A 38 -4.63 -12.00 -6.27
C VAL A 38 -3.23 -11.65 -6.77
N ASP A 39 -3.16 -10.66 -7.65
CA ASP A 39 -1.90 -10.21 -8.22
C ASP A 39 -1.07 -9.43 -7.19
N LEU A 40 -0.07 -10.09 -6.60
CA LEU A 40 0.84 -9.51 -5.62
C LEU A 40 1.73 -8.41 -6.23
N ASP A 41 2.02 -8.47 -7.52
CA ASP A 41 2.86 -7.44 -8.16
C ASP A 41 2.07 -6.13 -8.32
N VAL A 42 0.76 -6.22 -8.56
CA VAL A 42 -0.12 -5.03 -8.52
C VAL A 42 -0.22 -4.45 -7.11
N ILE A 43 -0.30 -5.28 -6.07
CA ILE A 43 -0.26 -4.80 -4.67
C ILE A 43 1.04 -4.07 -4.38
N ARG A 44 2.19 -4.63 -4.76
CA ARG A 44 3.52 -4.00 -4.59
C ARG A 44 3.65 -2.71 -5.39
N ALA A 45 3.05 -2.64 -6.58
CA ALA A 45 3.02 -1.43 -7.38
C ALA A 45 2.20 -0.32 -6.68
N TRP A 46 1.05 -0.64 -6.11
CA TRP A 46 0.24 0.30 -5.32
C TRP A 46 0.96 0.79 -4.06
N TRP A 47 1.64 -0.10 -3.33
CA TRP A 47 2.51 0.31 -2.22
C TRP A 47 3.56 1.31 -2.68
N SER A 48 4.25 1.02 -3.79
CA SER A 48 5.30 1.88 -4.33
C SER A 48 4.77 3.25 -4.73
N LEU A 49 3.65 3.32 -5.44
CA LEU A 49 3.04 4.58 -5.83
C LEU A 49 2.65 5.41 -4.60
N ARG A 50 2.01 4.79 -3.61
CA ARG A 50 1.56 5.47 -2.39
C ARG A 50 2.74 6.02 -1.60
N SER A 51 3.79 5.21 -1.42
CA SER A 51 5.01 5.64 -0.74
C SER A 51 5.71 6.79 -1.48
N LEU A 52 5.80 6.75 -2.81
CA LEU A 52 6.37 7.85 -3.60
C LEU A 52 5.60 9.17 -3.41
N LEU A 53 4.27 9.12 -3.40
CA LEU A 53 3.43 10.30 -3.20
C LEU A 53 3.54 10.82 -1.75
N ALA A 54 3.59 9.91 -0.78
CA ALA A 54 3.71 10.25 0.64
C ALA A 54 5.06 10.90 0.97
N VAL A 55 6.17 10.40 0.40
CA VAL A 55 7.52 10.94 0.67
C VAL A 55 7.59 12.45 0.43
N ARG A 56 7.03 12.95 -0.68
CA ARG A 56 7.04 14.39 -0.97
C ARG A 56 6.33 15.17 0.14
N TRP A 57 5.11 14.77 0.47
CA TRP A 57 4.30 15.44 1.47
C TRP A 57 4.96 15.41 2.85
N LEU A 58 5.52 14.27 3.26
CA LEU A 58 6.23 14.11 4.54
C LEU A 58 7.42 15.07 4.65
N VAL A 59 8.25 15.13 3.61
CA VAL A 59 9.41 16.04 3.54
C VAL A 59 8.97 17.51 3.61
N GLU A 60 7.96 17.89 2.82
CA GLU A 60 7.43 19.26 2.78
C GLU A 60 6.89 19.74 4.13
N HIS A 61 6.42 18.82 4.99
CA HIS A 61 5.83 19.13 6.28
C HIS A 61 6.74 18.79 7.48
N GLY A 62 7.99 18.41 7.23
CA GLY A 62 8.99 18.17 8.27
C GLY A 62 8.84 16.83 9.02
N PHE A 63 8.14 15.85 8.44
CA PHE A 63 8.04 14.48 8.97
C PHE A 63 9.12 13.57 8.39
N ASP A 64 9.47 12.48 9.11
CA ASP A 64 10.46 11.49 8.67
C ASP A 64 9.91 10.61 7.52
N PRO A 65 10.51 10.61 6.32
CA PRO A 65 10.07 9.77 5.20
C PRO A 65 10.67 8.36 5.22
N SER A 66 11.51 8.00 6.20
CA SER A 66 12.24 6.74 6.21
C SER A 66 11.37 5.48 6.09
N PRO A 67 10.17 5.39 6.71
CA PRO A 67 9.27 4.24 6.53
C PRO A 67 8.83 4.05 5.08
N GLU A 68 8.43 5.12 4.39
CA GLU A 68 8.00 5.06 2.98
C GLU A 68 9.18 4.72 2.06
N ILE A 69 10.37 5.23 2.35
CA ILE A 69 11.59 4.87 1.63
C ILE A 69 11.93 3.38 1.81
N ALA A 70 11.65 2.81 2.99
CA ALA A 70 11.89 1.40 3.26
C ALA A 70 11.02 0.50 2.37
N VAL A 71 9.74 0.84 2.19
CA VAL A 71 8.83 0.15 1.25
C VAL A 71 9.41 0.17 -0.17
N LEU A 72 9.82 1.35 -0.65
CA LEU A 72 10.38 1.50 -2.01
C LEU A 72 11.67 0.71 -2.25
N ARG A 73 12.45 0.44 -1.19
CA ARG A 73 13.66 -0.39 -1.30
C ARG A 73 13.34 -1.87 -1.40
N ARG A 74 12.22 -2.32 -0.85
CA ARG A 74 11.77 -3.72 -0.84
C ARG A 74 10.96 -4.07 -2.08
N SER A 75 10.21 -3.11 -2.64
CA SER A 75 9.43 -3.29 -3.86
C SER A 75 10.26 -3.28 -5.16
N ARG A 76 11.59 -3.38 -5.07
CA ARG A 76 12.44 -3.55 -6.26
C ARG A 76 12.41 -5.02 -6.70
N PRO A 77 12.27 -5.29 -8.02
CA PRO A 77 12.29 -6.65 -8.55
C PRO A 77 13.65 -7.33 -8.34
#